data_AF-A0A101CUT5-F1
#
_entry.id   AF-A0A101CUT5-F1
#
_cell.length_a   1.000
_cell.length_b   1.000
_cell.length_c   1.000
_cell.angle_alpha   90.00
_cell.angle_beta   90.00
_cell.angle_gamma   90.00
#
_symmetry.space_group_name_H-M   'P 1'
#
loop_
_entity.id
_entity.type
_entity.pdbx_description
1 polymer ?
#
loop_
_entity_poly.entity_id
_entity_poly.type
_entity_poly.pdbx_seq_one_letter_code
_entity_poly.pdbx_strand_id
1 'polypeptide(L)'
;MAEPEKKNRALISKIKFGNAEIKNVISIGSEKTKNALGIQLAEYGTVTLDFINKTFYFVPLKQFQDYQNQETFGFKDKTEETTYSIGIVWTKTQAENIGLKNGFQILKINDQDFTTRTSENDCIIFLADFYKNSKLNLTYKDEKGEIKTAELVQE
;
A
#
# COMPACT_ATOMS: atom_id res chain seq x y z
N MET A 1 18.66 8.39 14.29
CA MET A 1 17.55 8.05 13.36
C MET A 1 18.11 7.13 12.29
N ALA A 2 17.47 6.00 12.03
CA ALA A 2 17.85 5.17 10.89
C ALA A 2 17.44 5.86 9.59
N GLU A 3 18.31 5.82 8.57
CA GLU A 3 18.00 6.36 7.25
C GLU A 3 16.77 5.65 6.66
N PRO A 4 15.79 6.40 6.10
CA PRO A 4 14.59 5.80 5.53
C PRO A 4 14.97 4.84 4.41
N GLU A 5 14.39 3.64 4.44
CA GLU A 5 14.67 2.62 3.45
C GLU A 5 14.18 3.04 2.06
N LYS A 6 15.06 2.96 1.06
CA LYS A 6 14.70 3.24 -0.33
C LYS A 6 13.90 2.07 -0.91
N LYS A 7 12.68 2.34 -1.34
CA LYS A 7 11.80 1.39 -2.04
C LYS A 7 11.65 1.79 -3.50
N ASN A 8 11.68 0.80 -4.39
CA ASN A 8 11.52 1.04 -5.82
C ASN A 8 10.26 0.35 -6.34
N ARG A 9 9.54 1.03 -7.25
CA ARG A 9 8.47 0.40 -8.04
C ARG A 9 9.03 -0.08 -9.36
N ALA A 10 8.77 -1.33 -9.70
CA ALA A 10 9.17 -1.93 -10.96
C ALA A 10 7.95 -2.45 -11.71
N LEU A 11 7.86 -2.13 -13.00
CA LEU A 11 6.90 -2.74 -13.91
C LEU A 11 7.46 -4.08 -14.36
N ILE A 12 6.79 -5.15 -13.97
CA ILE A 12 7.01 -6.49 -14.50
C ILE A 12 6.00 -6.68 -15.62
N SER A 13 6.49 -6.70 -16.86
CA SER A 13 5.64 -6.77 -18.05
C SER A 13 4.68 -7.96 -18.03
N LYS A 14 5.12 -9.08 -17.43
CA LYS A 14 4.40 -10.34 -17.44
C LYS A 14 4.91 -11.31 -16.38
N ILE A 15 3.99 -11.96 -15.69
CA ILE A 15 4.23 -13.07 -14.78
C ILE A 15 3.36 -14.25 -15.20
N LYS A 16 3.91 -15.47 -15.13
CA LYS A 16 3.17 -16.71 -15.39
C LYS A 16 2.95 -17.49 -14.10
N PHE A 17 1.73 -17.98 -13.91
CA PHE A 17 1.36 -18.93 -12.86
C PHE A 17 0.69 -20.14 -13.51
N GLY A 18 1.44 -21.22 -13.68
CA GLY A 18 0.98 -22.37 -14.47
C GLY A 18 0.70 -21.98 -15.93
N ASN A 19 -0.55 -22.17 -16.37
CA ASN A 19 -1.02 -21.76 -17.70
C ASN A 19 -1.58 -20.32 -17.75
N ALA A 20 -1.65 -19.62 -16.62
CA ALA A 20 -2.11 -18.25 -16.51
C ALA A 20 -0.99 -17.24 -16.81
N GLU A 21 -1.36 -16.12 -17.40
CA GLU A 21 -0.49 -14.99 -17.67
C GLU A 21 -1.11 -13.69 -17.14
N ILE A 22 -0.39 -13.02 -16.24
CA ILE A 22 -0.78 -11.72 -15.67
C ILE A 22 0.22 -10.69 -16.18
N LYS A 23 -0.27 -9.68 -16.88
CA LYS A 23 0.53 -8.62 -17.50
C LYS A 23 0.57 -7.36 -16.65
N ASN A 24 1.56 -6.51 -16.90
CA ASN A 24 1.68 -5.16 -16.35
C ASN A 24 1.67 -5.09 -14.82
N VAL A 25 2.32 -6.04 -14.15
CA VAL A 25 2.34 -6.14 -12.69
C VAL A 25 3.28 -5.07 -12.12
N ILE A 26 2.78 -4.23 -11.22
CA ILE A 26 3.61 -3.30 -10.46
C ILE A 26 4.08 -3.99 -9.17
N SER A 27 5.40 -4.12 -9.03
CA SER A 27 6.02 -4.69 -7.82
C SER A 27 6.77 -3.62 -7.04
N ILE A 28 6.74 -3.72 -5.71
CA ILE A 28 7.53 -2.88 -4.82
C ILE A 28 8.67 -3.74 -4.28
N GLY A 29 9.90 -3.35 -4.61
CA GLY A 29 11.12 -4.00 -4.15
C GLY A 29 11.86 -3.17 -3.11
N SER A 30 12.52 -3.85 -2.18
CA SER A 30 13.39 -3.23 -1.18
C SER A 30 14.60 -4.09 -0.86
N GLU A 31 15.68 -3.46 -0.37
CA GLU A 31 16.92 -4.16 -0.02
C GLU A 31 16.89 -4.77 1.39
N LYS A 32 16.12 -4.20 2.34
CA LYS A 32 16.08 -4.69 3.73
C LYS A 32 14.88 -5.61 4.02
N THR A 33 13.84 -5.59 3.19
CA THR A 33 12.68 -6.49 3.35
C THR A 33 12.83 -7.75 2.52
N LYS A 34 12.40 -8.90 3.06
CA LYS A 34 12.20 -10.12 2.26
C LYS A 34 11.19 -9.81 1.16
N ASN A 35 11.66 -9.69 -0.07
CA ASN A 35 10.79 -9.43 -1.22
C ASN A 35 9.85 -10.62 -1.40
N ALA A 36 8.56 -10.38 -1.24
CA ALA A 36 7.50 -11.36 -1.48
C ALA A 36 6.65 -10.90 -2.65
N LEU A 37 6.32 -11.82 -3.55
CA LEU A 37 5.34 -11.56 -4.61
C LEU A 37 3.93 -11.79 -4.05
N GLY A 38 3.37 -10.74 -3.43
CA GLY A 38 1.98 -10.70 -2.99
C GLY A 38 1.12 -10.00 -4.03
N ILE A 39 0.81 -10.66 -5.15
CA ILE A 39 0.11 -10.02 -6.28
C ILE A 39 -1.42 -9.94 -6.10
N GLN A 40 -1.92 -9.93 -4.86
CA GLN A 40 -3.36 -10.14 -4.57
C GLN A 40 -3.89 -11.32 -5.42
N LEU A 41 -3.11 -12.41 -5.50
CA LEU A 41 -3.28 -13.46 -6.50
C LEU A 41 -4.70 -14.06 -6.51
N ALA A 42 -5.36 -14.04 -5.35
CA ALA A 42 -6.74 -14.46 -5.18
C ALA A 42 -7.76 -13.65 -6.00
N GLU A 43 -7.46 -12.41 -6.39
CA GLU A 43 -8.29 -11.60 -7.30
C GLU A 43 -8.27 -12.14 -8.74
N TYR A 44 -7.23 -12.89 -9.11
CA TYR A 44 -6.99 -13.39 -10.47
C TYR A 44 -7.27 -14.89 -10.63
N GLY A 45 -7.62 -15.58 -9.55
CA GLY A 45 -7.83 -17.02 -9.54
C GLY A 45 -8.06 -17.60 -8.15
N THR A 46 -8.55 -18.82 -8.11
CA THR A 46 -8.67 -19.58 -6.87
C THR A 46 -7.28 -20.04 -6.43
N VAL A 47 -6.90 -19.65 -5.22
CA VAL A 47 -5.70 -20.13 -4.55
C VAL A 47 -6.08 -21.24 -3.59
N THR A 48 -5.42 -22.40 -3.70
CA THR A 48 -5.56 -23.50 -2.74
C THR A 48 -4.22 -23.80 -2.10
N LEU A 49 -4.20 -23.71 -0.77
CA LEU A 49 -3.07 -24.12 0.05
C LEU A 49 -3.38 -25.50 0.65
N ASP A 50 -2.83 -26.53 0.04
CA ASP A 50 -2.90 -27.89 0.58
C ASP A 50 -1.76 -28.08 1.58
N PHE A 51 -2.06 -27.78 2.84
CA PHE A 51 -1.08 -27.81 3.92
C PHE A 51 -0.54 -29.22 4.18
N ILE A 52 -1.39 -30.25 4.11
CA ILE A 52 -1.02 -31.64 4.36
C ILE A 52 0.01 -32.10 3.33
N ASN A 53 -0.23 -31.80 2.05
CA ASN A 53 0.66 -32.18 0.96
C ASN A 53 1.71 -31.10 0.63
N LYS A 54 1.77 -30.02 1.40
CA LYS A 54 2.67 -28.86 1.19
C LYS A 54 2.62 -28.33 -0.25
N THR A 55 1.45 -28.35 -0.86
CA THR A 55 1.26 -28.02 -2.27
C THR A 55 0.44 -26.74 -2.43
N PHE A 56 0.88 -25.91 -3.38
CA PHE A 56 0.20 -24.68 -3.78
C PHE A 56 -0.46 -24.90 -5.13
N TYR A 57 -1.77 -24.67 -5.21
CA TYR A 57 -2.51 -24.69 -6.47
C TYR A 57 -3.05 -23.30 -6.79
N PHE A 58 -3.00 -22.94 -8.06
CA PHE A 58 -3.62 -21.73 -8.58
C PHE A 58 -4.45 -22.08 -9.80
N VAL A 59 -5.75 -21.82 -9.72
CA VAL A 59 -6.69 -22.00 -10.82
C VAL A 59 -7.13 -20.61 -11.28
N PRO A 60 -6.67 -20.13 -12.44
CA PRO A 60 -6.95 -18.77 -12.88
C PRO A 60 -8.44 -18.57 -13.23
N LEU A 61 -8.98 -17.37 -12.96
CA LEU A 61 -10.30 -16.97 -13.47
C LEU A 61 -10.28 -16.82 -15.00
N LYS A 62 -9.16 -16.32 -15.55
CA LYS A 62 -8.92 -16.21 -17.00
C LYS A 62 -7.46 -16.55 -17.31
N GLN A 63 -7.22 -17.14 -18.48
CA GLN A 63 -5.88 -17.52 -18.91
C GLN A 63 -4.96 -16.30 -19.13
N PHE A 64 -5.49 -15.19 -19.62
CA PHE A 64 -4.76 -13.93 -19.85
C PHE A 64 -5.47 -12.80 -19.11
N GLN A 65 -4.74 -12.08 -18.27
CA GLN A 65 -5.28 -11.02 -17.40
C GLN A 65 -4.28 -9.87 -17.31
N ASP A 66 -4.79 -8.65 -17.18
CA ASP A 66 -3.98 -7.48 -16.82
C ASP A 66 -4.10 -7.24 -15.32
N TYR A 67 -2.97 -6.94 -14.68
CA TYR A 67 -2.94 -6.49 -13.30
C TYR A 67 -3.76 -5.21 -13.17
N GLN A 68 -4.76 -5.23 -12.29
CA GLN A 68 -5.50 -4.05 -11.89
C GLN A 68 -4.59 -3.26 -10.96
N ASN A 69 -3.94 -2.24 -11.52
CA ASN A 69 -3.02 -1.43 -10.75
C ASN A 69 -3.78 -0.73 -9.63
N GLN A 70 -3.30 -0.84 -8.40
CA GLN A 70 -3.90 -0.11 -7.30
C GLN A 70 -3.55 1.37 -7.45
N GLU A 71 -4.58 2.16 -7.67
CA GLU A 71 -4.52 3.61 -7.62
C GLU A 71 -3.92 4.08 -6.28
N THR A 72 -3.22 5.22 -6.29
CA THR A 72 -2.48 5.70 -5.13
C THR A 72 -2.72 7.17 -4.84
N PHE A 73 -2.67 7.56 -3.57
CA PHE A 73 -2.62 8.98 -3.17
C PHE A 73 -1.18 9.50 -3.04
N GLY A 74 -0.20 8.78 -3.59
CA GLY A 74 1.21 9.16 -3.53
C GLY A 74 1.92 8.83 -2.21
N PHE A 75 1.24 8.21 -1.24
CA PHE A 75 1.86 7.75 0.01
C PHE A 75 1.30 6.41 0.47
N LYS A 76 1.97 5.78 1.45
CA LYS A 76 1.43 4.67 2.26
C LYS A 76 1.65 4.97 3.73
N ASP A 77 0.65 4.63 4.54
CA ASP A 77 0.74 4.68 5.99
C ASP A 77 1.66 3.58 6.55
N LYS A 78 2.03 3.74 7.81
CA LYS A 78 2.76 2.79 8.62
C LYS A 78 2.20 2.82 10.03
N THR A 79 1.79 1.67 10.53
CA THR A 79 1.45 1.49 11.93
C THR A 79 2.72 1.47 12.77
N GLU A 80 2.80 2.36 13.76
CA GLU A 80 3.87 2.39 14.78
C GLU A 80 3.33 1.82 16.11
N GLU A 81 4.15 1.79 17.15
CA GLU A 81 3.73 1.27 18.45
C GLU A 81 2.56 2.03 19.07
N THR A 82 2.53 3.36 18.94
CA THR A 82 1.57 4.23 19.63
C THR A 82 0.73 5.12 18.71
N THR A 83 1.14 5.24 17.44
CA THR A 83 0.56 6.17 16.47
C THR A 83 0.62 5.57 15.07
N TYR A 84 0.13 6.33 14.09
CA TYR A 84 0.27 6.04 12.67
C TYR A 84 1.14 7.10 12.02
N SER A 85 2.01 6.70 11.11
CA SER A 85 2.93 7.60 10.42
C SER A 85 2.85 7.43 8.92
N ILE A 86 3.37 8.41 8.18
CA ILE A 86 3.63 8.27 6.75
C ILE A 86 4.83 7.32 6.60
N GLY A 87 4.60 6.14 6.04
CA GLY A 87 5.63 5.12 5.85
C GLY A 87 6.42 5.29 4.56
N ILE A 88 5.74 5.63 3.48
CA ILE A 88 6.32 5.81 2.14
C ILE A 88 5.69 7.04 1.50
N VAL A 89 6.49 7.86 0.84
CA VAL A 89 6.05 8.87 -0.12
C VAL A 89 6.65 8.54 -1.48
N TRP A 90 5.81 8.43 -2.50
CA TRP A 90 6.20 8.12 -3.86
C TRP A 90 6.64 9.37 -4.61
N THR A 91 7.72 9.25 -5.39
CA THR A 91 8.20 10.35 -6.22
C THR A 91 7.24 10.63 -7.38
N LYS A 92 7.23 11.89 -7.83
CA LYS A 92 6.37 12.40 -8.91
C LYS A 92 4.87 12.24 -8.63
N THR A 93 4.48 12.37 -7.36
CA THR A 93 3.08 12.33 -6.93
C THR A 93 2.69 13.62 -6.22
N GLN A 94 1.40 13.90 -6.11
CA GLN A 94 0.89 15.05 -5.37
C GLN A 94 1.40 15.05 -3.93
N ALA A 95 1.46 13.90 -3.27
CA ALA A 95 1.98 13.77 -1.91
C ALA A 95 3.42 14.30 -1.76
N GLU A 96 4.31 13.97 -2.70
CA GLU A 96 5.66 14.54 -2.73
C GLU A 96 5.63 16.05 -2.98
N ASN A 97 4.80 16.50 -3.94
CA ASN A 97 4.72 17.91 -4.35
C ASN A 97 4.23 18.83 -3.21
N ILE A 98 3.35 18.35 -2.33
CA ILE A 98 2.91 19.10 -1.14
C ILE A 98 3.91 19.03 0.02
N GLY A 99 5.04 18.34 -0.15
CA GLY A 99 6.10 18.23 0.84
C GLY A 99 5.82 17.20 1.94
N LEU A 100 4.96 16.20 1.70
CA LEU A 100 4.76 15.10 2.61
C LEU A 100 6.06 14.29 2.73
N LYS A 101 6.39 13.82 3.94
CA LYS A 101 7.61 13.03 4.17
C LYS A 101 7.33 11.83 5.05
N ASN A 102 8.19 10.82 4.90
CA ASN A 102 8.20 9.67 5.81
C ASN A 102 8.39 10.13 7.26
N GLY A 103 7.65 9.52 8.18
CA GLY A 103 7.70 9.80 9.61
C GLY A 103 6.73 10.88 10.10
N PHE A 104 6.06 11.62 9.22
CA PHE A 104 4.99 12.53 9.64
C PHE A 104 3.86 11.73 10.30
N GLN A 105 3.32 12.23 11.41
CA GLN A 105 2.27 11.52 12.13
C GLN A 105 0.93 11.77 11.44
N ILE A 106 0.19 10.70 11.15
CA ILE A 106 -1.19 10.78 10.68
C ILE A 106 -2.09 11.07 11.87
N LEU A 107 -2.92 12.10 11.78
CA LEU A 107 -3.89 12.48 12.81
C LEU A 107 -5.32 12.18 12.38
N LYS A 108 -5.63 12.38 11.10
CA LYS A 108 -6.96 12.13 10.55
C LYS A 108 -6.86 11.70 9.10
N ILE A 109 -7.69 10.74 8.70
CA ILE A 109 -7.97 10.44 7.30
C ILE A 109 -9.49 10.54 7.10
N ASN A 110 -9.91 11.47 6.25
CA ASN A 110 -11.32 11.86 6.10
C ASN A 110 -11.94 12.22 7.47
N ASP A 111 -12.89 11.41 7.92
CA ASP A 111 -13.57 11.58 9.20
C ASP A 111 -13.03 10.69 10.33
N GLN A 112 -12.07 9.82 10.02
CA GLN A 112 -11.50 8.90 11.00
C GLN A 112 -10.33 9.51 11.75
N ASP A 113 -10.40 9.48 13.09
CA ASP A 113 -9.35 9.95 14.00
C ASP A 113 -8.28 8.86 14.21
N PHE A 114 -7.02 9.22 13.94
CA PHE A 114 -5.83 8.39 14.08
C PHE A 114 -4.79 9.01 15.03
N THR A 115 -5.20 9.96 15.88
CA THR A 115 -4.32 10.65 16.85
C THR A 115 -3.64 9.67 17.80
N THR A 116 -4.34 8.61 18.17
CA THR A 116 -3.82 7.51 19.00
C THR A 116 -4.09 6.15 18.33
N ARG A 117 -3.16 5.22 18.53
CA ARG A 117 -3.31 3.85 18.04
C ARG A 117 -4.30 3.07 18.90
N THR A 118 -5.25 2.42 18.25
CA THR A 118 -6.23 1.52 18.88
C THR A 118 -6.40 0.29 18.00
N SER A 119 -6.86 -0.83 18.57
CA SER A 119 -7.13 -2.05 17.79
C SER A 119 -8.22 -1.84 16.73
N GLU A 120 -9.16 -0.93 16.98
CA GLU A 120 -10.20 -0.57 16.01
C GLU A 120 -9.61 0.20 14.84
N ASN A 121 -8.77 1.21 15.11
CA ASN A 121 -8.09 1.96 14.07
C ASN A 121 -7.10 1.09 13.27
N ASP A 122 -6.46 0.11 13.92
CA ASP A 122 -5.63 -0.89 13.23
C ASP A 122 -6.45 -1.72 12.23
N CYS A 123 -7.68 -2.06 12.56
CA CYS A 123 -8.59 -2.75 11.63
C CYS A 123 -9.02 -1.82 10.49
N ILE A 124 -9.41 -0.58 10.80
CA ILE A 124 -9.88 0.39 9.80
C ILE A 124 -8.78 0.73 8.80
N ILE A 125 -7.55 0.95 9.27
CA ILE A 125 -6.40 1.25 8.41
C ILE A 125 -6.01 0.04 7.56
N PHE A 126 -6.13 -1.17 8.10
CA PHE A 126 -5.84 -2.41 7.37
C PHE A 126 -6.87 -2.70 6.27
N LEU A 127 -8.16 -2.48 6.53
CA LEU A 127 -9.22 -2.63 5.54
C LEU A 127 -9.21 -1.51 4.51
N ALA A 128 -8.74 -0.32 4.91
CA ALA A 128 -8.31 0.75 4.01
C ALA A 128 -9.39 1.24 3.03
N ASP A 129 -10.68 1.15 3.41
CA ASP A 129 -11.81 1.50 2.54
C ASP A 129 -11.75 2.95 2.04
N PHE A 130 -11.19 3.86 2.83
CA PHE A 130 -11.01 5.26 2.44
C PHE A 130 -10.01 5.45 1.28
N TYR A 131 -9.15 4.47 0.98
CA TYR A 131 -8.28 4.51 -0.20
C TYR A 131 -9.02 4.13 -1.50
N LYS A 132 -10.27 3.68 -1.42
CA LYS A 132 -11.12 3.38 -2.59
C LYS A 132 -11.86 4.62 -3.13
N ASN A 133 -11.81 5.73 -2.40
CA ASN A 133 -12.42 6.98 -2.84
C ASN A 133 -11.53 7.69 -3.86
N SER A 134 -12.09 8.58 -4.68
CA SER A 134 -11.30 9.40 -5.61
C SER A 134 -10.52 10.53 -4.95
N LYS A 135 -10.86 10.82 -3.69
CA LYS A 135 -10.26 11.89 -2.87
C LYS A 135 -10.07 11.44 -1.43
N LEU A 136 -9.05 11.99 -0.79
CA LEU A 136 -8.70 11.72 0.59
C LEU A 136 -8.27 13.01 1.29
N ASN A 137 -8.89 13.34 2.42
CA ASN A 137 -8.46 14.44 3.27
C ASN A 137 -7.52 13.92 4.35
N LEU A 138 -6.26 14.31 4.28
CA LEU A 138 -5.22 13.91 5.23
C LEU A 138 -4.92 15.07 6.18
N THR A 139 -5.06 14.84 7.48
CA THR A 139 -4.51 15.73 8.51
C THR A 139 -3.31 15.05 9.16
N TYR A 140 -2.18 15.74 9.18
CA TYR A 140 -0.91 15.19 9.66
C TYR A 140 -0.12 16.22 10.47
N LYS A 141 0.78 15.72 11.31
CA LYS A 141 1.75 16.52 12.07
C LYS A 141 3.14 16.31 11.47
N ASP A 142 3.79 17.41 11.11
CA ASP A 142 5.12 17.39 10.50
C ASP A 142 6.26 17.26 11.53
N GLU A 143 7.50 17.31 11.06
CA GLU A 143 8.70 17.19 11.90
C GLU A 143 8.88 18.34 12.90
N LYS A 144 8.22 19.49 12.69
CA LYS A 144 8.23 20.66 13.59
C LYS A 144 7.08 20.63 14.59
N GLY A 145 6.15 19.68 14.46
CA GLY A 145 4.93 19.62 15.25
C GLY A 145 3.79 20.44 14.68
N GLU A 146 3.92 21.02 13.48
CA GLU A 146 2.86 21.78 12.83
C GLU A 146 1.80 20.83 12.29
N ILE A 147 0.53 21.14 12.55
CA ILE A 147 -0.61 20.39 12.02
C ILE A 147 -0.99 20.98 10.66
N LYS A 148 -1.04 20.12 9.65
CA LYS A 148 -1.38 20.47 8.27
C LYS A 148 -2.51 19.57 7.77
N THR A 149 -3.30 20.10 6.85
CA THR A 149 -4.36 19.35 6.16
C THR A 149 -4.15 19.48 4.66
N ALA A 150 -4.28 18.38 3.95
CA ALA A 150 -4.20 18.32 2.50
C ALA A 150 -5.31 17.45 1.92
N GLU A 151 -5.92 17.91 0.83
CA GLU A 151 -6.76 17.07 -0.02
C GLU A 151 -5.86 16.42 -1.07
N LEU A 152 -5.83 15.09 -1.07
CA LEU A 152 -5.14 14.28 -2.05
C LEU A 152 -6.14 13.69 -3.03
N VAL A 153 -5.81 13.69 -4.31
CA VAL A 153 -6.56 13.01 -5.36
C VAL A 153 -5.86 11.72 -5.75
N GLN A 154 -6.66 10.78 -6.23
CA GLN A 154 -6.19 9.49 -6.67
C GLN A 154 -5.41 9.59 -8.00
N GLU A 155 -4.27 8.90 -8.09
CA GLU A 155 -3.32 8.89 -9.22
C GLU A 155 -3.03 7.47 -9.74
#